data_AF-A0A2A4XCE6-F1
#
_entry.id   AF-A0A2A4XCE6-F1
#
_cell.length_a   1.000
_cell.length_b   1.000
_cell.length_c   1.000
_cell.angle_alpha   90.00
_cell.angle_beta   90.00
_cell.angle_gamma   90.00
#
_symmetry.space_group_name_H-M   'P 1'
#
loop_
_entity.id
_entity.type
_entity.pdbx_description
1 polymer ?
#
loop_
_entity_poly.entity_id
_entity_poly.type
_entity_poly.pdbx_seq_one_letter_code
_entity_poly.pdbx_strand_id
1 'polypeptide(L)'
;MINHLKFLWNGGLDPATSNPLILRERRTLSTTAFCILPMAIGKFVSNYYTGGERNNIYIAIATVVVVFALYLQAYFNRRLLASQLPIFSFWLVMFIAMTTVGVWGHTWAWLLCLPTIASLVSGRMAGVIWSVICAITLWAFAYLEYSGYEFAFANVAEGPAPLTLAFDATLVLLMLTIATFVFRNAQMTAENKLNTTVKQLEKEVHDRTLAENEARQSEQAKSSFLAAMSHELRTPLNGVIGASQLLKDGDLPSKKKELVDVVLQSSETLLELINNVMDLSRLDSSTIELEKVPVDLRDLLNSTLAPLAFQAKEKGVKFSILIEDDVPRYVAGDPTRLRQVLLNLVGNAVKFTNSGEIDVVLDTSMDRLRLKISDTGIGITKQAQASLFEPYVQADKTTMRKYGGSGLGLTIVKKLVSAMGGKITANSVPGRGSTFMVFLPIERAKAPEVKETSRSNIKLPRLNIVVADDNAVNRMVLSRLLEADGHRVVSVSNGKEVIEYLPDHEVDAVMMDLQMPVMDGVTAVRKIRAMRGKRSTIPVIAVTANVVHENRKDLLASGMSGFLSKPFRQEELLEELQKAMSPNPDALV
;
A
#
# COMPACT_ATOMS: atom_id res chain seq x y z
N MET A 1 33.58 46.65 6.64
CA MET A 1 32.51 47.33 5.88
C MET A 1 31.54 46.34 5.21
N ILE A 2 32.01 45.43 4.34
CA ILE A 2 31.14 44.45 3.63
C ILE A 2 30.35 43.56 4.60
N ASN A 3 30.95 43.12 5.70
CA ASN A 3 30.26 42.31 6.71
C ASN A 3 29.18 43.11 7.46
N HIS A 4 29.40 44.41 7.72
CA HIS A 4 28.38 45.29 8.27
C HIS A 4 27.24 45.54 7.28
N LEU A 5 27.54 45.72 6.00
CA LEU A 5 26.54 45.84 4.94
C LEU A 5 25.71 44.56 4.79
N LYS A 6 26.35 43.39 4.87
CA LYS A 6 25.65 42.09 4.86
C LYS A 6 24.77 41.91 6.11
N PHE A 7 25.24 42.34 7.27
CA PHE A 7 24.46 42.31 8.51
C PHE A 7 23.23 43.22 8.43
N LEU A 8 23.39 44.45 7.91
CA LEU A 8 22.30 45.39 7.65
C LEU A 8 21.33 44.86 6.58
N TRP A 9 21.84 44.26 5.51
CA TRP A 9 21.02 43.63 4.46
C TRP A 9 20.17 42.46 4.95
N ASN A 10 20.68 41.72 5.93
CA ASN A 10 19.94 40.64 6.60
C ASN A 10 18.99 41.17 7.69
N GLY A 11 18.82 42.48 7.83
CA GLY A 11 17.94 43.10 8.83
C GLY A 11 18.40 42.87 10.27
N GLY A 12 19.72 42.79 10.49
CA GLY A 12 20.31 42.59 11.82
C GLY A 12 20.30 41.14 12.32
N LEU A 13 19.96 40.18 11.45
CA LEU A 13 19.95 38.75 11.78
C LEU A 13 21.19 38.03 11.24
N ASP A 14 21.69 37.08 12.03
CA ASP A 14 22.71 36.15 11.56
C ASP A 14 22.04 35.03 10.73
N PRO A 15 22.37 34.90 9.44
CA PRO A 15 21.79 33.88 8.57
C PRO A 15 22.09 32.44 8.99
N ALA A 16 23.12 32.21 9.81
CA ALA A 16 23.46 30.86 10.30
C ALA A 16 22.51 30.34 11.38
N THR A 17 21.87 31.23 12.13
CA THR A 17 21.06 30.88 13.33
C THR A 17 19.57 31.20 13.18
N SER A 18 19.19 31.89 12.10
CA SER A 18 17.84 32.43 11.94
C SER A 18 16.96 31.59 11.01
N ASN A 19 15.67 31.50 11.31
CA ASN A 19 14.70 30.80 10.46
C ASN A 19 14.67 31.40 9.04
N PRO A 20 14.76 30.57 7.98
CA PRO A 20 14.86 31.03 6.59
C PRO A 20 13.66 31.86 6.11
N LEU A 21 12.45 31.63 6.64
CA LEU A 21 11.27 32.45 6.33
C LEU A 21 11.42 33.88 6.87
N ILE A 22 11.85 34.01 8.13
CA ILE A 22 12.07 35.30 8.80
C ILE A 22 13.22 36.07 8.12
N LEU A 23 14.27 35.35 7.73
CA LEU A 23 15.40 35.93 7.00
C LEU A 23 14.98 36.49 5.63
N ARG A 24 14.07 35.79 4.92
CA ARG A 24 13.55 36.23 3.62
C ARG A 24 12.68 37.47 3.73
N GLU A 25 11.80 37.54 4.73
CA GLU A 25 11.01 38.73 5.02
C GLU A 25 11.90 39.96 5.30
N ARG A 26 12.91 39.79 6.15
CA ARG A 26 13.87 40.85 6.53
C ARG A 26 14.71 41.35 5.36
N ARG A 27 15.18 40.44 4.50
CA ARG A 27 15.91 40.80 3.28
C ARG A 27 15.04 41.56 2.30
N THR A 28 13.77 41.16 2.15
CA THR A 28 12.83 41.84 1.25
C THR A 28 12.60 43.28 1.72
N LEU A 29 12.36 43.48 3.02
CA LEU A 29 12.23 44.81 3.63
C LEU A 29 13.50 45.67 3.49
N SER A 30 14.67 45.09 3.75
CA SER A 30 15.95 45.79 3.63
C SER A 30 16.21 46.18 2.18
N THR A 31 15.94 45.29 1.22
CA THR A 31 16.06 45.56 -0.21
C THR A 31 15.15 46.71 -0.64
N THR A 32 13.88 46.68 -0.21
CA THR A 32 12.92 47.76 -0.49
C THR A 32 13.40 49.09 0.08
N ALA A 33 13.95 49.11 1.29
CA ALA A 33 14.54 50.30 1.87
C ALA A 33 15.77 50.80 1.07
N PHE A 34 16.70 49.91 0.72
CA PHE A 34 17.89 50.25 -0.07
C PHE A 34 17.58 50.74 -1.48
N CYS A 35 16.46 50.31 -2.09
CA CYS A 35 16.06 50.76 -3.43
C CYS A 35 15.22 52.04 -3.43
N ILE A 36 14.30 52.20 -2.46
CA ILE A 36 13.39 53.36 -2.43
C ILE A 36 14.06 54.59 -1.85
N LEU A 37 14.94 54.43 -0.84
CA LEU A 37 15.60 55.56 -0.17
C LEU A 37 16.43 56.42 -1.14
N PRO A 38 17.26 55.86 -2.04
CA PRO A 38 18.02 56.65 -3.01
C PRO A 38 17.14 57.32 -4.06
N MET A 39 16.05 56.67 -4.50
CA MET A 39 15.11 57.26 -5.45
C MET A 39 14.34 58.43 -4.84
N ALA A 40 13.93 58.32 -3.58
CA ALA A 40 13.23 59.38 -2.88
C ALA A 40 14.18 60.55 -2.52
N ILE A 41 15.43 60.26 -2.14
CA ILE A 41 16.49 61.28 -2.01
C ILE A 41 16.78 61.94 -3.36
N GLY A 42 16.84 61.17 -4.45
CA GLY A 42 17.05 61.68 -5.80
C GLY A 42 15.92 62.61 -6.26
N LYS A 43 14.66 62.28 -5.95
CA LYS A 43 13.51 63.18 -6.18
C LYS A 43 13.59 64.44 -5.31
N PHE A 44 13.99 64.33 -4.05
CA PHE A 44 14.20 65.46 -3.16
C PHE A 44 15.26 66.43 -3.71
N VAL A 45 16.44 65.90 -4.09
CA VAL A 45 17.54 66.67 -4.66
C VAL A 45 17.13 67.28 -6.01
N SER A 46 16.53 66.49 -6.90
CA SER A 46 16.06 66.96 -8.20
C SER A 46 15.07 68.12 -8.04
N ASN A 47 14.09 68.00 -7.14
CA ASN A 47 13.08 69.03 -6.95
C ASN A 47 13.65 70.30 -6.27
N TYR A 48 14.64 70.16 -5.38
CA TYR A 48 15.37 71.28 -4.79
C TYR A 48 16.13 72.10 -5.84
N TYR A 49 16.73 71.44 -6.83
CA TYR A 49 17.51 72.11 -7.88
C TYR A 49 16.69 72.59 -9.09
N THR A 50 15.53 71.99 -9.36
CA THR A 50 14.68 72.32 -10.54
C THR A 50 13.57 73.33 -10.24
N GLY A 51 13.39 73.73 -8.98
CA GLY A 51 12.33 74.68 -8.59
C GLY A 51 10.91 74.15 -8.78
N GLY A 52 10.72 72.83 -8.84
CA GLY A 52 9.41 72.21 -9.07
C GLY A 52 8.44 72.37 -7.89
N GLU A 53 7.19 71.92 -8.08
CA GLU A 53 6.12 72.05 -7.09
C GLU A 53 6.57 71.51 -5.72
N ARG A 54 6.59 72.39 -4.70
CA ARG A 54 7.09 72.07 -3.36
C ARG A 54 6.30 70.96 -2.64
N ASN A 55 5.05 70.70 -3.06
CA ASN A 55 4.26 69.54 -2.62
C ASN A 55 5.02 68.22 -2.84
N ASN A 56 5.80 68.11 -3.92
CA ASN A 56 6.57 66.91 -4.23
C ASN A 56 7.79 66.71 -3.30
N ILE A 57 8.31 67.78 -2.67
CA ILE A 57 9.42 67.69 -1.69
C ILE A 57 8.94 67.00 -0.42
N TYR A 58 7.80 67.44 0.13
CA TYR A 58 7.25 66.86 1.37
C TYR A 58 6.80 65.42 1.18
N ILE A 59 6.25 65.06 0.01
CA ILE A 59 5.91 63.68 -0.34
C ILE A 59 7.18 62.81 -0.42
N ALA A 60 8.27 63.33 -1.00
CA ALA A 60 9.54 62.62 -1.06
C ALA A 60 10.13 62.40 0.35
N ILE A 61 10.11 63.42 1.22
CA ILE A 61 10.52 63.30 2.62
C ILE A 61 9.64 62.28 3.35
N ALA A 62 8.31 62.35 3.21
CA ALA A 62 7.39 61.43 3.86
C ALA A 62 7.66 59.98 3.46
N THR A 63 7.94 59.75 2.18
CA THR A 63 8.30 58.43 1.66
C THR A 63 9.61 57.92 2.28
N VAL A 64 10.64 58.78 2.38
CA VAL A 64 11.93 58.44 3.04
C VAL A 64 11.71 58.07 4.50
N VAL A 65 10.98 58.90 5.25
CA VAL A 65 10.77 58.69 6.69
C VAL A 65 9.91 57.45 6.94
N VAL A 66 8.87 57.18 6.14
CA VAL A 66 8.05 55.97 6.25
C VAL A 66 8.86 54.71 5.98
N VAL A 67 9.65 54.71 4.90
CA VAL A 67 10.49 53.55 4.55
C VAL A 67 11.52 53.28 5.65
N PHE A 68 12.12 54.34 6.21
CA PHE A 68 13.04 54.23 7.33
C PHE A 68 12.35 53.74 8.61
N ALA A 69 11.15 54.23 8.90
CA ALA A 69 10.36 53.78 10.04
C ALA A 69 9.90 52.32 9.90
N LEU A 70 9.55 51.86 8.70
CA LEU A 70 9.25 50.45 8.40
C LEU A 70 10.48 49.55 8.61
N TYR A 71 11.66 50.03 8.23
CA TYR A 71 12.93 49.36 8.52
C TYR A 71 13.21 49.27 10.03
N LEU A 72 12.98 50.36 10.78
CA LEU A 72 13.07 50.35 12.25
C LEU A 72 12.04 49.41 12.89
N GLN A 73 10.80 49.41 12.39
CA GLN A 73 9.75 48.52 12.87
C GLN A 73 10.14 47.06 12.70
N ALA A 74 10.70 46.73 11.52
CA ALA A 74 11.26 45.42 11.28
C ALA A 74 12.31 45.12 12.37
N TYR A 75 13.30 45.98 12.56
CA TYR A 75 14.39 45.77 13.50
C TYR A 75 13.94 45.53 14.98
N PHE A 76 12.96 46.24 15.50
CA PHE A 76 12.67 46.28 16.95
C PHE A 76 11.72 45.21 17.53
N ASN A 77 11.20 44.27 16.74
CA ASN A 77 10.47 43.06 17.17
C ASN A 77 9.25 43.23 18.13
N ARG A 78 8.83 44.46 18.49
CA ARG A 78 7.66 44.76 19.34
C ARG A 78 6.43 45.08 18.48
N ARG A 79 5.52 44.11 18.33
CA ARG A 79 4.48 44.10 17.28
C ARG A 79 3.51 45.29 17.24
N LEU A 80 3.13 45.90 18.38
CA LEU A 80 2.03 46.88 18.40
C LEU A 80 2.48 48.35 18.35
N LEU A 81 3.52 48.71 19.09
CA LEU A 81 4.07 50.08 19.08
C LEU A 81 4.90 50.34 17.82
N ALA A 82 5.61 49.32 17.34
CA ALA A 82 6.47 49.47 16.18
C ALA A 82 5.65 49.66 14.88
N SER A 83 4.44 49.12 14.78
CA SER A 83 3.58 49.30 13.60
C SER A 83 2.94 50.67 13.48
N GLN A 84 2.90 51.44 14.57
CA GLN A 84 2.41 52.82 14.57
C GLN A 84 3.49 53.83 14.18
N LEU A 85 4.76 53.45 14.28
CA LEU A 85 5.90 54.35 14.03
C LEU A 85 5.94 54.89 12.59
N PRO A 86 5.73 54.07 11.53
CA PRO A 86 5.70 54.59 10.16
C PRO A 86 4.47 55.46 9.89
N ILE A 87 3.33 55.10 10.47
CA ILE A 87 2.07 55.85 10.32
C ILE A 87 2.22 57.23 10.97
N PHE A 88 2.77 57.28 12.19
CA PHE A 88 3.08 58.52 12.89
C PHE A 88 4.11 59.36 12.16
N SER A 89 5.14 58.72 11.62
CA SER A 89 6.17 59.42 10.85
C SER A 89 5.60 60.06 9.58
N PHE A 90 4.72 59.35 8.86
CA PHE A 90 4.04 59.90 7.69
C PHE A 90 3.15 61.09 8.07
N TRP A 91 2.35 60.92 9.12
CA TRP A 91 1.50 61.98 9.65
C TRP A 91 2.31 63.22 10.04
N LEU A 92 3.44 63.04 10.74
CA LEU A 92 4.31 64.14 11.15
C LEU A 92 4.86 64.92 9.95
N VAL A 93 5.26 64.22 8.88
CA VAL A 93 5.74 64.92 7.67
C VAL A 93 4.62 65.68 6.98
N MET A 94 3.41 65.13 6.90
CA MET A 94 2.25 65.84 6.37
C MET A 94 1.86 67.03 7.25
N PHE A 95 1.94 66.89 8.57
CA PHE A 95 1.72 67.98 9.52
C PHE A 95 2.70 69.14 9.28
N ILE A 96 4.00 68.84 9.13
CA ILE A 96 5.03 69.84 8.81
C ILE A 96 4.81 70.43 7.41
N ALA A 97 4.33 69.66 6.44
CA ALA A 97 4.00 70.20 5.12
C ALA A 97 2.85 71.22 5.21
N MET A 98 1.82 70.93 6.01
CA MET A 98 0.67 71.80 6.20
C MET A 98 1.01 73.11 6.93
N THR A 99 2.06 73.17 7.75
CA THR A 99 2.53 74.46 8.30
C THR A 99 3.12 75.40 7.26
N THR A 100 3.38 74.92 6.03
CA THR A 100 3.93 75.73 4.95
C THR A 100 2.93 76.01 3.82
N VAL A 101 2.04 75.07 3.52
CA VAL A 101 1.09 75.16 2.39
C VAL A 101 -0.38 75.29 2.85
N GLY A 102 -0.65 75.21 4.15
CA GLY A 102 -2.02 75.28 4.69
C GLY A 102 -2.88 74.06 4.31
N VAL A 103 -4.20 74.20 4.42
CA VAL A 103 -5.17 73.15 4.01
C VAL A 103 -5.47 73.24 2.52
N TRP A 104 -5.32 74.41 1.91
CA TRP A 104 -5.56 74.59 0.48
C TRP A 104 -4.50 73.95 -0.44
N GLY A 105 -3.32 73.59 0.09
CA GLY A 105 -2.37 72.75 -0.62
C GLY A 105 -2.85 71.30 -0.78
N HIS A 106 -2.47 70.60 -1.84
CA HIS A 106 -2.89 69.19 -2.08
C HIS A 106 -2.39 68.16 -1.04
N THR A 107 -1.69 68.60 0.02
CA THR A 107 -1.13 67.74 1.08
C THR A 107 -2.20 67.10 1.97
N TRP A 108 -3.38 67.72 2.13
CA TRP A 108 -4.46 67.18 2.96
C TRP A 108 -4.99 65.83 2.45
N ALA A 109 -5.00 65.61 1.13
CA ALA A 109 -5.52 64.38 0.52
C ALA A 109 -4.71 63.15 0.95
N TRP A 110 -3.42 63.32 1.26
CA TRP A 110 -2.56 62.24 1.73
C TRP A 110 -2.89 61.77 3.15
N LEU A 111 -3.50 62.63 3.97
CA LEU A 111 -3.99 62.23 5.29
C LEU A 111 -5.16 61.24 5.20
N LEU A 112 -5.92 61.24 4.10
CA LEU A 112 -7.05 60.31 3.90
C LEU A 112 -6.61 58.85 3.82
N CYS A 113 -5.38 58.58 3.40
CA CYS A 113 -4.85 57.22 3.28
C CYS A 113 -4.40 56.63 4.62
N LEU A 114 -4.16 57.45 5.64
CA LEU A 114 -3.60 56.97 6.91
C LEU A 114 -4.52 56.02 7.69
N PRO A 115 -5.82 56.30 7.86
CA PRO A 115 -6.72 55.41 8.60
C PRO A 115 -6.87 54.02 7.96
N THR A 116 -6.90 53.97 6.63
CA THR A 116 -7.06 52.69 5.90
C THR A 116 -5.81 51.84 6.04
N ILE A 117 -4.62 52.43 5.90
CA ILE A 117 -3.33 51.76 6.13
C ILE A 117 -3.23 51.31 7.60
N ALA A 118 -3.60 52.17 8.55
CA ALA A 118 -3.58 51.83 9.97
C ALA A 118 -4.53 50.67 10.32
N SER A 119 -5.72 50.64 9.72
CA SER A 119 -6.71 49.57 9.91
C SER A 119 -6.19 48.21 9.40
N LEU A 120 -5.50 48.22 8.25
CA LEU A 120 -4.93 47.02 7.64
C LEU A 120 -3.73 46.47 8.43
N VAL A 121 -2.80 47.36 8.82
CA VAL A 121 -1.53 46.96 9.44
C VAL A 121 -1.67 46.70 10.93
N SER A 122 -2.41 47.55 11.64
CA SER A 122 -2.45 47.56 13.10
C SER A 122 -3.82 47.22 13.69
N GLY A 123 -4.79 46.90 12.83
CA GLY A 123 -6.14 46.47 13.21
C GLY A 123 -7.16 47.60 13.25
N ARG A 124 -8.45 47.21 13.30
CA ARG A 124 -9.61 48.10 13.12
C ARG A 124 -9.61 49.33 14.05
N MET A 125 -9.17 49.18 15.30
CA MET A 125 -9.14 50.27 16.28
C MET A 125 -8.08 51.32 15.94
N ALA A 126 -6.94 50.89 15.38
CA ALA A 126 -5.90 51.81 14.96
C ALA A 126 -6.40 52.71 13.82
N GLY A 127 -7.14 52.15 12.86
CA GLY A 127 -7.79 52.94 11.80
C GLY A 127 -8.69 54.03 12.34
N VAL A 128 -9.54 53.70 13.32
CA VAL A 128 -10.43 54.68 13.97
C VAL A 128 -9.63 55.78 14.68
N ILE A 129 -8.60 55.41 15.45
CA ILE A 129 -7.76 56.38 16.17
C ILE A 129 -7.07 57.34 15.19
N TRP A 130 -6.48 56.81 14.12
CA TRP A 130 -5.81 57.64 13.10
C TRP A 130 -6.78 58.51 12.29
N SER A 131 -8.02 58.07 12.11
CA SER A 131 -9.09 58.88 11.53
C SER A 131 -9.37 60.11 12.39
N VAL A 132 -9.49 59.94 13.71
CA VAL A 132 -9.68 61.05 14.64
C VAL A 132 -8.48 62.01 14.61
N ILE A 133 -7.24 61.49 14.63
CA ILE A 133 -6.02 62.32 14.58
C ILE A 133 -5.96 63.15 13.29
N CYS A 134 -6.25 62.54 12.14
CA CYS A 134 -6.25 63.23 10.86
C CYS A 134 -7.37 64.29 10.78
N ALA A 135 -8.57 63.98 11.28
CA ALA A 135 -9.66 64.94 11.34
C ALA A 135 -9.32 66.16 12.21
N ILE A 136 -8.75 65.95 13.41
CA ILE A 136 -8.29 67.04 14.28
C ILE A 136 -7.24 67.90 13.57
N THR A 137 -6.31 67.25 12.86
CA THR A 137 -5.26 67.95 12.10
C THR A 137 -5.87 68.85 11.01
N LEU A 138 -6.81 68.32 10.22
CA LEU A 138 -7.48 69.07 9.16
C LEU A 138 -8.24 70.28 9.72
N TRP A 139 -9.00 70.09 10.79
CA TRP A 139 -9.77 71.16 11.43
C TRP A 139 -8.88 72.24 12.06
N ALA A 140 -7.76 71.85 12.69
CA ALA A 140 -6.83 72.80 13.28
C ALA A 140 -6.23 73.75 12.24
N PHE A 141 -5.73 73.20 11.12
CA PHE A 141 -5.16 74.02 10.05
C PHE A 141 -6.24 74.85 9.32
N ALA A 142 -7.44 74.30 9.11
CA ALA A 142 -8.53 75.04 8.47
C ALA A 142 -8.99 76.22 9.32
N TYR A 143 -9.01 76.07 10.65
CA TYR A 143 -9.32 77.16 11.57
C TYR A 143 -8.23 78.24 11.60
N LEU A 144 -6.95 77.85 11.56
CA LEU A 144 -5.84 78.80 11.47
C LEU A 144 -5.94 79.64 10.20
N GLU A 145 -6.20 79.00 9.05
CA GLU A 145 -6.37 79.68 7.76
C GLU A 145 -7.60 80.61 7.76
N TYR A 146 -8.72 80.15 8.32
CA TYR A 146 -9.94 80.96 8.49
C TYR A 146 -9.73 82.17 9.41
N SER A 147 -8.88 82.04 10.44
CA SER A 147 -8.57 83.13 11.39
C SER A 147 -7.60 84.16 10.81
N GLY A 148 -7.22 84.04 9.54
CA GLY A 148 -6.33 84.96 8.85
C GLY A 148 -4.84 84.70 9.06
N TYR A 149 -4.45 83.48 9.50
CA TYR A 149 -3.04 83.11 9.53
C TYR A 149 -2.52 82.88 8.12
N GLU A 150 -1.55 83.68 7.69
CA GLU A 150 -0.92 83.53 6.38
C GLU A 150 0.14 82.43 6.41
N PHE A 151 -0.11 81.35 5.67
CA PHE A 151 0.91 80.35 5.39
C PHE A 151 1.76 80.82 4.21
N ALA A 152 3.09 80.70 4.35
CA ALA A 152 4.07 81.27 3.42
C ALA A 152 3.88 80.91 1.94
N PHE A 153 3.20 79.79 1.63
CA PHE A 153 2.96 79.30 0.27
C PHE A 153 1.51 78.83 0.04
N ALA A 154 0.58 79.18 0.93
CA ALA A 154 -0.83 78.93 0.66
C ALA A 154 -1.39 79.97 -0.31
N ASN A 155 -2.30 79.56 -1.19
CA ASN A 155 -3.14 80.52 -1.90
C ASN A 155 -4.02 81.22 -0.86
N VAL A 156 -4.17 82.55 -0.98
CA VAL A 156 -5.04 83.30 -0.06
C VAL A 156 -6.47 82.81 -0.25
N ALA A 157 -6.96 82.04 0.72
CA ALA A 157 -8.31 81.55 0.72
C ALA A 157 -9.24 82.63 1.26
N GLU A 158 -10.20 83.07 0.44
CA GLU A 158 -11.21 84.03 0.88
C GLU A 158 -12.38 83.31 1.56
N GLY A 159 -12.78 83.81 2.74
CA GLY A 159 -14.01 83.38 3.42
C GLY A 159 -13.95 81.97 4.01
N PRO A 160 -15.08 81.22 4.06
CA PRO A 160 -15.19 79.96 4.79
C PRO A 160 -14.61 78.72 4.06
N ALA A 161 -13.93 78.91 2.93
CA ALA A 161 -13.51 77.81 2.05
C ALA A 161 -12.57 76.76 2.70
N PRO A 162 -11.61 77.11 3.58
CA PRO A 162 -10.81 76.12 4.30
C PRO A 162 -11.65 75.21 5.22
N LEU A 163 -12.68 75.78 5.85
CA LEU A 163 -13.59 75.03 6.73
C LEU A 163 -14.48 74.07 5.94
N THR A 164 -14.97 74.47 4.76
CA THR A 164 -15.75 73.58 3.88
C THR A 164 -14.91 72.41 3.39
N LEU A 165 -13.64 72.66 3.03
CA LEU A 165 -12.72 71.59 2.61
C LEU A 165 -12.42 70.62 3.76
N ALA A 166 -12.19 71.12 4.98
CA ALA A 166 -12.02 70.27 6.15
C ALA A 166 -13.25 69.42 6.42
N PHE A 167 -14.46 69.99 6.29
CA PHE A 167 -15.71 69.26 6.42
C PHE A 167 -15.81 68.12 5.40
N ASP A 168 -15.65 68.42 4.11
CA ASP A 168 -15.73 67.42 3.03
C ASP A 168 -14.67 66.31 3.21
N ALA A 169 -13.44 66.70 3.54
CA ALA A 169 -12.35 65.75 3.80
C ALA A 169 -12.64 64.85 5.00
N THR A 170 -13.21 65.39 6.09
CA THR A 170 -13.61 64.56 7.24
C THR A 170 -14.76 63.61 6.94
N LEU A 171 -15.70 63.99 6.06
CA LEU A 171 -16.78 63.10 5.62
C LEU A 171 -16.21 61.92 4.82
N VAL A 172 -15.30 62.18 3.88
CA VAL A 172 -14.59 61.13 3.13
C VAL A 172 -13.80 60.23 4.09
N LEU A 173 -13.09 60.81 5.05
CA LEU A 173 -12.33 60.07 6.06
C LEU A 173 -13.23 59.13 6.88
N LEU A 174 -14.40 59.62 7.30
CA LEU A 174 -15.39 58.84 8.03
C LEU A 174 -15.92 57.68 7.19
N MET A 175 -16.29 57.93 5.92
CA MET A 175 -16.78 56.88 5.01
C MET A 175 -15.73 55.78 4.79
N LEU A 176 -14.47 56.16 4.54
CA LEU A 176 -13.37 55.21 4.38
C LEU A 176 -13.09 54.40 5.65
N THR A 177 -13.19 55.04 6.81
CA THR A 177 -12.99 54.38 8.11
C THR A 177 -14.09 53.36 8.38
N ILE A 178 -15.36 53.71 8.12
CA ILE A 178 -16.50 52.79 8.29
C ILE A 178 -16.38 51.62 7.31
N ALA A 179 -16.09 51.88 6.03
CA ALA A 179 -15.96 50.84 5.01
C ALA A 179 -14.86 49.83 5.37
N THR A 180 -13.67 50.33 5.76
CA THR A 180 -12.56 49.45 6.17
C THR A 180 -12.84 48.71 7.48
N PHE A 181 -13.55 49.33 8.43
CA PHE A 181 -13.95 48.68 9.68
C PHE A 181 -14.88 47.50 9.42
N VAL A 182 -15.93 47.68 8.62
CA VAL A 182 -16.89 46.62 8.27
C VAL A 182 -16.18 45.49 7.52
N PHE A 183 -15.37 45.83 6.52
CA PHE A 183 -14.61 44.86 5.74
C PHE A 183 -13.67 44.02 6.63
N ARG A 184 -12.92 44.66 7.52
CA ARG A 184 -11.98 43.95 8.41
C ARG A 184 -12.70 43.07 9.42
N ASN A 185 -13.88 43.50 9.90
CA ASN A 185 -14.69 42.68 10.81
C ASN A 185 -15.25 41.43 10.11
N ALA A 186 -15.70 41.56 8.86
CA ALA A 186 -16.15 40.44 8.06
C ALA A 186 -15.02 39.43 7.80
N GLN A 187 -13.81 39.91 7.45
CA GLN A 187 -12.63 39.07 7.27
C GLN A 187 -12.27 38.28 8.53
N MET A 188 -12.17 38.96 9.68
CA MET A 188 -11.85 38.30 10.96
C MET A 188 -12.87 37.21 11.32
N THR A 189 -14.15 37.46 11.03
CA THR A 189 -15.21 36.47 11.26
C THR A 189 -15.05 35.26 10.34
N ALA A 190 -14.71 35.48 9.07
CA ALA A 190 -14.46 34.42 8.11
C ALA A 190 -13.22 33.59 8.47
N GLU A 191 -12.11 34.24 8.86
CA GLU A 191 -10.88 33.57 9.31
C GLU A 191 -11.14 32.73 10.56
N ASN A 192 -11.89 33.25 11.54
CA ASN A 192 -12.25 32.48 12.73
C ASN A 192 -13.10 31.26 12.39
N LYS A 193 -14.12 31.42 11.53
CA LYS A 193 -14.94 30.28 11.06
C LYS A 193 -14.08 29.23 10.35
N LEU A 194 -13.21 29.66 9.43
CA LEU A 194 -12.31 28.77 8.71
C LEU A 194 -11.41 28.00 9.67
N ASN A 195 -10.78 28.69 10.63
CA ASN A 195 -9.92 28.05 11.62
C ASN A 195 -10.67 27.03 12.50
N THR A 196 -11.94 27.31 12.87
CA THR A 196 -12.76 26.35 13.59
C THR A 196 -13.11 25.13 12.74
N THR A 197 -13.46 25.33 11.47
CA THR A 197 -13.78 24.24 10.53
C THR A 197 -12.55 23.37 10.25
N VAL A 198 -11.38 23.98 10.03
CA VAL A 198 -10.13 23.24 9.80
C VAL A 198 -9.80 22.38 11.02
N LYS A 199 -9.86 22.92 12.25
CA LYS A 199 -9.61 22.15 13.46
C LYS A 199 -10.60 20.99 13.65
N GLN A 200 -11.87 21.21 13.30
CA GLN A 200 -12.88 20.15 13.37
C GLN A 200 -12.60 19.05 12.33
N LEU A 201 -12.22 19.43 11.11
CA LEU A 201 -11.88 18.49 10.05
C LEU A 201 -10.61 17.69 10.39
N GLU A 202 -9.58 18.34 10.94
CA GLU A 202 -8.36 17.68 11.41
C GLU A 202 -8.67 16.64 12.48
N LYS A 203 -9.54 17.00 13.44
CA LYS A 203 -10.00 16.05 14.47
C LYS A 203 -10.77 14.88 13.86
N GLU A 204 -11.71 15.14 12.96
CA GLU A 204 -12.50 14.08 12.32
C GLU A 204 -11.62 13.13 11.49
N VAL A 205 -10.66 13.66 10.73
CA VAL A 205 -9.71 12.84 9.97
C VAL A 205 -8.85 12.00 10.91
N HIS A 206 -8.38 12.58 12.03
CA HIS A 206 -7.60 11.85 13.02
C HIS A 206 -8.40 10.71 13.66
N ASP A 207 -9.63 11.00 14.11
CA ASP A 207 -10.53 10.02 14.73
C ASP A 207 -10.87 8.87 13.74
N ARG A 208 -11.12 9.20 12.46
CA ARG A 208 -11.33 8.19 11.41
C ARG A 208 -10.10 7.31 11.18
N THR A 209 -8.91 7.92 11.11
CA THR A 209 -7.65 7.20 10.88
C THR A 209 -7.34 6.24 12.04
N LEU A 210 -7.64 6.64 13.28
CA LEU A 210 -7.52 5.76 14.45
C LEU A 210 -8.45 4.56 14.35
N ALA A 211 -9.74 4.78 14.07
CA ALA A 211 -10.71 3.71 13.93
C ALA A 211 -10.36 2.73 12.80
N GLU A 212 -9.88 3.23 11.65
CA GLU A 212 -9.41 2.39 10.54
C GLU A 212 -8.19 1.55 10.93
N ASN A 213 -7.23 2.13 11.64
CA ASN A 213 -6.05 1.39 12.10
C ASN A 213 -6.40 0.31 13.12
N GLU A 214 -7.30 0.59 14.06
CA GLU A 214 -7.79 -0.40 15.04
C GLU A 214 -8.52 -1.56 14.34
N ALA A 215 -9.41 -1.25 13.39
CA ALA A 215 -10.10 -2.25 12.59
C ALA A 215 -9.11 -3.11 11.79
N ARG A 216 -8.10 -2.48 11.17
CA ARG A 216 -7.07 -3.18 10.39
C ARG A 216 -6.21 -4.09 11.27
N GLN A 217 -5.82 -3.64 12.45
CA GLN A 217 -5.08 -4.47 13.41
C GLN A 217 -5.89 -5.67 13.87
N SER A 218 -7.19 -5.49 14.14
CA SER A 218 -8.08 -6.59 14.51
C SER A 218 -8.20 -7.64 13.40
N GLU A 219 -8.36 -7.22 12.14
CA GLU A 219 -8.41 -8.13 10.99
C GLU A 219 -7.08 -8.86 10.74
N GLN A 220 -5.95 -8.16 10.87
CA GLN A 220 -4.62 -8.77 10.77
C GLN A 220 -4.37 -9.79 11.89
N ALA A 221 -4.72 -9.45 13.14
CA ALA A 221 -4.58 -10.35 14.28
C ALA A 221 -5.43 -11.61 14.10
N LYS A 222 -6.68 -11.47 13.64
CA LYS A 222 -7.58 -12.59 13.32
C LYS A 222 -6.97 -13.49 12.24
N SER A 223 -6.45 -12.91 11.17
CA SER A 223 -5.82 -13.66 10.07
C SER A 223 -4.55 -14.40 10.51
N SER A 224 -3.68 -13.74 11.28
CA SER A 224 -2.45 -14.34 11.81
C SER A 224 -2.76 -15.44 12.82
N PHE A 225 -3.75 -15.24 13.69
CA PHE A 225 -4.21 -16.26 14.64
C PHE A 225 -4.69 -17.51 13.91
N LEU A 226 -5.54 -17.35 12.90
CA LEU A 226 -6.03 -18.47 12.10
C LEU A 226 -4.89 -19.19 11.38
N ALA A 227 -3.91 -18.46 10.81
CA ALA A 227 -2.75 -19.05 10.15
C ALA A 227 -1.90 -19.90 11.10
N ALA A 228 -1.60 -19.40 12.30
CA ALA A 228 -0.86 -20.15 13.32
C ALA A 228 -1.66 -21.38 13.78
N MET A 229 -2.95 -21.21 14.09
CA MET A 229 -3.83 -22.32 14.51
C MET A 229 -3.92 -23.42 13.45
N SER A 230 -3.90 -23.10 12.16
CA SER A 230 -3.91 -24.11 11.10
C SER A 230 -2.68 -25.02 11.16
N HIS A 231 -1.50 -24.44 11.38
CA HIS A 231 -0.26 -25.21 11.48
C HIS A 231 -0.26 -26.10 12.74
N GLU A 232 -0.72 -25.55 13.86
CA GLU A 232 -0.85 -26.25 15.14
C GLU A 232 -1.90 -27.38 15.10
N LEU A 233 -2.95 -27.24 14.29
CA LEU A 233 -3.95 -28.30 14.10
C LEU A 233 -3.52 -29.35 13.07
N ARG A 234 -2.76 -28.95 12.04
CA ARG A 234 -2.28 -29.86 10.98
C ARG A 234 -1.26 -30.88 11.53
N THR A 235 -0.37 -30.44 12.40
CA THR A 235 0.70 -31.27 12.97
C THR A 235 0.19 -32.52 13.71
N PRO A 236 -0.71 -32.41 14.71
CA PRO A 236 -1.25 -33.60 15.38
C PRO A 236 -2.12 -34.44 14.45
N LEU A 237 -2.83 -33.81 13.51
CA LEU A 237 -3.71 -34.52 12.57
C LEU A 237 -2.91 -35.37 11.57
N ASN A 238 -1.80 -34.85 11.05
CA ASN A 238 -0.87 -35.63 10.24
C ASN A 238 -0.26 -36.79 11.03
N GLY A 239 -0.05 -36.62 12.35
CA GLY A 239 0.35 -37.69 13.25
C GLY A 239 -0.70 -38.80 13.37
N VAL A 240 -1.98 -38.43 13.52
CA VAL A 240 -3.11 -39.38 13.52
C VAL A 240 -3.21 -40.11 12.18
N ILE A 241 -3.15 -39.39 11.06
CA ILE A 241 -3.19 -39.97 9.71
C ILE A 241 -2.03 -40.95 9.53
N GLY A 242 -0.80 -40.54 9.87
CA GLY A 242 0.38 -41.39 9.74
C GLY A 242 0.28 -42.67 10.59
N ALA A 243 -0.14 -42.56 11.85
CA ALA A 243 -0.33 -43.70 12.73
C ALA A 243 -1.44 -44.64 12.22
N SER A 244 -2.54 -44.09 11.71
CA SER A 244 -3.64 -44.87 11.14
C SER A 244 -3.24 -45.54 9.82
N GLN A 245 -2.45 -44.89 8.96
CA GLN A 245 -1.94 -45.49 7.72
C GLN A 245 -1.03 -46.70 8.05
N LEU A 246 -0.15 -46.57 9.04
CA LEU A 246 0.71 -47.66 9.51
C LEU A 246 -0.09 -48.84 10.07
N LEU A 247 -1.19 -48.57 10.77
CA LEU A 247 -2.09 -49.61 11.24
C LEU A 247 -2.75 -50.32 10.06
N LYS A 248 -3.19 -49.57 9.04
CA LYS A 248 -3.84 -50.11 7.83
C LYS A 248 -2.94 -51.05 7.03
N ASP A 249 -1.65 -50.73 6.94
CA ASP A 249 -0.64 -51.51 6.22
C ASP A 249 -0.17 -52.77 6.99
N GLY A 250 -0.54 -52.89 8.28
CA GLY A 250 -0.30 -54.09 9.09
C GLY A 250 -1.31 -55.21 8.85
N ASP A 251 -0.99 -56.42 9.34
CA ASP A 251 -1.89 -57.58 9.28
C ASP A 251 -3.00 -57.48 10.34
N LEU A 252 -4.00 -56.63 10.04
CA LEU A 252 -5.16 -56.39 10.90
C LEU A 252 -6.36 -57.26 10.51
N PRO A 253 -7.10 -57.83 11.49
CA PRO A 253 -8.41 -58.42 11.27
C PRO A 253 -9.37 -57.45 10.58
N SER A 254 -10.24 -57.95 9.69
CA SER A 254 -11.17 -57.15 8.86
C SER A 254 -11.95 -56.08 9.62
N LYS A 255 -12.44 -56.41 10.83
CA LYS A 255 -13.20 -55.49 11.69
C LYS A 255 -12.36 -54.30 12.22
N LYS A 256 -11.05 -54.47 12.39
CA LYS A 256 -10.13 -53.41 12.82
C LYS A 256 -9.68 -52.53 11.65
N LYS A 257 -9.58 -53.08 10.43
CA LYS A 257 -9.33 -52.28 9.21
C LYS A 257 -10.45 -51.28 8.95
N GLU A 258 -11.70 -51.71 9.11
CA GLU A 258 -12.87 -50.83 8.96
C GLU A 258 -12.86 -49.65 9.96
N LEU A 259 -12.44 -49.88 11.20
CA LEU A 259 -12.23 -48.83 12.21
C LEU A 259 -11.11 -47.85 11.83
N VAL A 260 -10.00 -48.37 11.29
CA VAL A 260 -8.87 -47.54 10.84
C VAL A 260 -9.26 -46.70 9.61
N ASP A 261 -10.03 -47.26 8.68
CA ASP A 261 -10.56 -46.53 7.52
C ASP A 261 -11.48 -45.39 7.95
N VAL A 262 -12.33 -45.60 8.96
CA VAL A 262 -13.18 -44.54 9.53
C VAL A 262 -12.34 -43.42 10.15
N VAL A 263 -11.26 -43.75 10.87
CA VAL A 263 -10.36 -42.75 11.49
C VAL A 263 -9.60 -41.96 10.41
N LEU A 264 -9.08 -42.64 9.39
CA LEU A 264 -8.40 -41.99 8.25
C LEU A 264 -9.34 -41.02 7.54
N GLN A 265 -10.53 -41.50 7.14
CA GLN A 265 -11.49 -40.68 6.43
C GLN A 265 -11.99 -39.49 7.26
N SER A 266 -12.14 -39.67 8.58
CA SER A 266 -12.49 -38.56 9.50
C SER A 266 -11.37 -37.53 9.60
N SER A 267 -10.11 -37.99 9.63
CA SER A 267 -8.93 -37.13 9.73
C SER A 267 -8.70 -36.33 8.44
N GLU A 268 -8.88 -36.95 7.27
CA GLU A 268 -8.85 -36.29 5.97
C GLU A 268 -9.95 -35.24 5.83
N THR A 269 -11.18 -35.58 6.25
CA THR A 269 -12.32 -34.64 6.25
C THR A 269 -12.03 -33.43 7.15
N LEU A 270 -11.42 -33.65 8.32
CA LEU A 270 -11.06 -32.56 9.23
C LEU A 270 -9.96 -31.67 8.64
N LEU A 271 -8.96 -32.26 7.97
CA LEU A 271 -7.90 -31.51 7.28
C LEU A 271 -8.48 -30.64 6.17
N GLU A 272 -9.43 -31.18 5.39
CA GLU A 272 -10.15 -30.45 4.36
C GLU A 272 -10.97 -29.29 4.95
N LEU A 273 -11.67 -29.51 6.06
CA LEU A 273 -12.43 -28.47 6.77
C LEU A 273 -11.53 -27.34 7.26
N ILE A 274 -10.40 -27.68 7.89
CA ILE A 274 -9.43 -26.69 8.36
C ILE A 274 -8.88 -25.88 7.19
N ASN A 275 -8.46 -26.56 6.11
CA ASN A 275 -7.94 -25.87 4.92
C ASN A 275 -8.99 -24.94 4.30
N ASN A 276 -10.26 -25.39 4.21
CA ASN A 276 -11.35 -24.57 3.67
C ASN A 276 -11.66 -23.34 4.54
N VAL A 277 -11.66 -23.46 5.87
CA VAL A 277 -11.84 -22.33 6.79
C VAL A 277 -10.68 -21.33 6.64
N MET A 278 -9.47 -21.85 6.50
CA MET A 278 -8.27 -21.04 6.29
C MET A 278 -8.30 -20.28 4.97
N ASP A 279 -8.66 -20.97 3.89
CA ASP A 279 -8.80 -20.34 2.59
C ASP A 279 -9.88 -19.26 2.63
N LEU A 280 -11.03 -19.51 3.27
CA LEU A 280 -12.06 -18.48 3.43
C LEU A 280 -11.53 -17.25 4.18
N SER A 281 -10.82 -17.45 5.29
CA SER A 281 -10.26 -16.35 6.09
C SER A 281 -9.21 -15.55 5.31
N ARG A 282 -8.36 -16.21 4.52
CA ARG A 282 -7.40 -15.53 3.65
C ARG A 282 -8.12 -14.72 2.56
N LEU A 283 -9.20 -15.27 2.01
CA LEU A 283 -10.00 -14.60 0.99
C LEU A 283 -10.89 -13.46 1.53
N ASP A 284 -11.13 -13.38 2.85
CA ASP A 284 -11.79 -12.24 3.51
C ASP A 284 -10.82 -11.07 3.73
N SER A 285 -9.51 -11.32 3.85
CA SER A 285 -8.51 -10.27 3.82
C SER A 285 -8.47 -9.67 2.41
N SER A 286 -8.60 -8.34 2.30
CA SER A 286 -8.88 -7.60 1.06
C SER A 286 -7.74 -7.58 0.02
N THR A 287 -6.82 -8.54 0.03
CA THR A 287 -5.71 -8.61 -0.92
C THR A 287 -5.37 -10.07 -1.24
N ILE A 288 -5.95 -10.59 -2.32
CA ILE A 288 -5.54 -11.88 -2.89
C ILE A 288 -4.38 -11.59 -3.82
N GLU A 289 -3.17 -11.96 -3.41
CA GLU A 289 -2.00 -11.96 -4.29
C GLU A 289 -2.14 -13.13 -5.27
N LEU A 290 -2.45 -12.81 -6.53
CA LEU A 290 -2.52 -13.78 -7.61
C LEU A 290 -1.19 -13.86 -8.32
N GLU A 291 -0.65 -15.06 -8.45
CA GLU A 291 0.51 -15.29 -9.29
C GLU A 291 0.13 -15.18 -10.77
N LYS A 292 1.00 -14.55 -11.56
CA LYS A 292 0.87 -14.51 -13.03
C LYS A 292 2.01 -15.30 -13.65
N VAL A 293 1.79 -16.60 -13.83
CA VAL A 293 2.76 -17.50 -14.48
C VAL A 293 2.14 -18.13 -15.74
N PRO A 294 2.95 -18.56 -16.73
CA PRO A 294 2.46 -19.34 -17.86
C PRO A 294 1.92 -20.70 -17.39
N VAL A 295 0.63 -20.96 -17.63
CA VAL A 295 -0.07 -22.19 -17.23
C VAL A 295 -0.47 -22.97 -18.48
N ASP A 296 -0.03 -24.23 -18.60
CA ASP A 296 -0.56 -25.16 -19.62
C ASP A 296 -1.96 -25.64 -19.18
N LEU A 297 -3.00 -25.15 -19.83
CA LEU A 297 -4.38 -25.46 -19.46
C LEU A 297 -4.73 -26.94 -19.68
N ARG A 298 -4.14 -27.58 -20.70
CA ARG A 298 -4.43 -28.99 -21.01
C ARG A 298 -3.81 -29.89 -19.95
N ASP A 299 -2.56 -29.64 -19.58
CA ASP A 299 -1.87 -30.38 -18.52
C ASP A 299 -2.52 -30.15 -17.15
N LEU A 300 -2.87 -28.89 -16.83
CA LEU A 300 -3.56 -28.57 -15.58
C LEU A 300 -4.90 -29.32 -15.47
N LEU A 301 -5.71 -29.32 -16.53
CA LEU A 301 -7.02 -29.98 -16.53
C LEU A 301 -6.85 -31.50 -16.40
N ASN A 302 -5.98 -32.12 -17.20
CA ASN A 302 -5.75 -33.56 -17.17
C ASN A 302 -5.17 -34.03 -15.84
N SER A 303 -4.12 -33.38 -15.33
CA SER A 303 -3.47 -33.75 -14.06
C SER A 303 -4.40 -33.56 -12.85
N THR A 304 -5.28 -32.55 -12.89
CA THR A 304 -6.22 -32.28 -11.80
C THR A 304 -7.41 -33.22 -11.81
N LEU A 305 -7.95 -33.53 -12.99
CA LEU A 305 -9.19 -34.30 -13.11
C LEU A 305 -8.97 -35.81 -13.17
N ALA A 306 -7.76 -36.30 -13.44
CA ALA A 306 -7.48 -37.74 -13.52
C ALA A 306 -7.94 -38.54 -12.27
N PRO A 307 -7.67 -38.10 -11.02
CA PRO A 307 -8.17 -38.81 -9.84
C PRO A 307 -9.71 -38.81 -9.74
N LEU A 308 -10.35 -37.70 -10.12
CA LEU A 308 -11.81 -37.56 -10.08
C LEU A 308 -12.49 -38.40 -11.17
N ALA A 309 -11.86 -38.51 -12.34
CA ALA A 309 -12.30 -39.38 -13.43
C ALA A 309 -12.22 -40.86 -13.01
N PHE A 310 -11.17 -41.25 -12.28
CA PHE A 310 -11.06 -42.60 -11.72
C PHE A 310 -12.19 -42.88 -10.71
N GLN A 311 -12.44 -41.96 -9.78
CA GLN A 311 -13.56 -42.08 -8.82
C GLN A 311 -14.93 -42.16 -9.51
N ALA A 312 -15.17 -41.37 -10.57
CA ALA A 312 -16.39 -41.44 -11.35
C ALA A 312 -16.54 -42.81 -12.04
N LYS A 313 -15.44 -43.35 -12.57
CA LYS A 313 -15.41 -44.69 -13.19
C LYS A 313 -15.71 -45.80 -12.18
N GLU A 314 -15.18 -45.73 -10.96
CA GLU A 314 -15.54 -46.68 -9.88
C GLU A 314 -17.03 -46.66 -9.54
N LYS A 315 -17.68 -45.49 -9.64
CA LYS A 315 -19.13 -45.33 -9.48
C LYS A 315 -19.95 -45.75 -10.71
N GLY A 316 -19.30 -46.09 -11.84
CA GLY A 316 -19.97 -46.35 -13.10
C GLY A 316 -20.56 -45.11 -13.77
N VAL A 317 -20.08 -43.91 -13.43
CA VAL A 317 -20.47 -42.63 -14.04
C VAL A 317 -19.55 -42.35 -15.22
N LYS A 318 -20.12 -42.03 -16.38
CA LYS A 318 -19.34 -41.65 -17.57
C LYS A 318 -18.74 -40.26 -17.35
N PHE A 319 -17.44 -40.12 -17.58
CA PHE A 319 -16.71 -38.87 -17.36
C PHE A 319 -16.05 -38.43 -18.67
N SER A 320 -16.36 -37.22 -19.14
CA SER A 320 -15.79 -36.69 -20.37
C SER A 320 -15.10 -35.33 -20.15
N ILE A 321 -13.99 -35.12 -20.85
CA ILE A 321 -13.25 -33.86 -20.87
C ILE A 321 -13.12 -33.44 -22.33
N LEU A 322 -13.63 -32.26 -22.66
CA LEU A 322 -13.53 -31.67 -23.99
C LEU A 322 -12.83 -30.31 -23.89
N ILE A 323 -11.77 -30.13 -24.67
CA ILE A 323 -11.07 -28.86 -24.81
C ILE A 323 -11.16 -28.46 -26.28
N GLU A 324 -11.89 -27.39 -26.56
CA GLU A 324 -12.09 -26.88 -27.92
C GLU A 324 -10.77 -26.30 -28.49
N ASP A 325 -10.66 -26.29 -29.82
CA ASP A 325 -9.45 -25.87 -30.53
C ASP A 325 -9.16 -24.37 -30.43
N ASP A 326 -10.16 -23.58 -30.03
CA ASP A 326 -10.06 -22.13 -29.84
C ASP A 326 -9.34 -21.73 -28.53
N VAL A 327 -9.09 -22.69 -27.63
CA VAL A 327 -8.44 -22.47 -26.33
C VAL A 327 -6.92 -22.39 -26.48
N PRO A 328 -6.27 -21.28 -26.06
CA PRO A 328 -4.82 -21.17 -26.04
C PRO A 328 -4.19 -22.23 -25.11
N ARG A 329 -3.11 -22.88 -25.55
CA ARG A 329 -2.38 -23.86 -24.72
C ARG A 329 -1.85 -23.25 -23.42
N TYR A 330 -1.27 -22.05 -23.51
CA TYR A 330 -0.69 -21.32 -22.37
C TYR A 330 -1.44 -20.03 -22.08
N VAL A 331 -1.84 -19.85 -20.82
CA VAL A 331 -2.45 -18.60 -20.31
C VAL A 331 -1.69 -18.10 -19.09
N ALA A 332 -1.64 -16.78 -18.91
CA ALA A 332 -1.11 -16.18 -17.70
C ALA A 332 -2.15 -16.29 -16.59
N GLY A 333 -1.78 -16.95 -15.48
CA GLY A 333 -2.67 -17.10 -14.35
C GLY A 333 -2.02 -17.88 -13.21
N ASP A 334 -2.82 -18.17 -12.19
CA ASP A 334 -2.38 -18.90 -11.00
C ASP A 334 -2.84 -20.37 -11.10
N PRO A 335 -1.92 -21.33 -11.34
CA PRO A 335 -2.27 -22.74 -11.51
C PRO A 335 -2.85 -23.36 -10.21
N THR A 336 -2.44 -22.87 -9.04
CA THR A 336 -2.91 -23.37 -7.75
C THR A 336 -4.37 -22.98 -7.54
N ARG A 337 -4.74 -21.73 -7.82
CA ARG A 337 -6.13 -21.26 -7.68
C ARG A 337 -7.05 -21.87 -8.73
N LEU A 338 -6.57 -22.03 -9.97
CA LEU A 338 -7.33 -22.72 -11.01
C LEU A 338 -7.58 -24.19 -10.64
N ARG A 339 -6.56 -24.90 -10.13
CA ARG A 339 -6.70 -26.26 -9.60
C ARG A 339 -7.75 -26.33 -8.50
N GLN A 340 -7.73 -25.37 -7.58
CA GLN A 340 -8.71 -25.29 -6.48
C GLN A 340 -10.13 -25.08 -6.99
N VAL A 341 -10.33 -24.24 -8.01
CA VAL A 341 -11.65 -24.06 -8.65
C VAL A 341 -12.13 -25.36 -9.29
N LEU A 342 -11.26 -26.04 -10.03
CA LEU A 342 -11.56 -27.31 -10.70
C LEU A 342 -11.94 -28.41 -9.70
N LEU A 343 -11.13 -28.62 -8.67
CA LEU A 343 -11.37 -29.64 -7.65
C LEU A 343 -12.69 -29.40 -6.90
N ASN A 344 -13.02 -28.15 -6.59
CA ASN A 344 -14.29 -27.83 -5.92
C ASN A 344 -15.50 -28.09 -6.81
N LEU A 345 -15.47 -27.66 -8.07
CA LEU A 345 -16.62 -27.80 -8.98
C LEU A 345 -16.80 -29.24 -9.45
N VAL A 346 -15.74 -29.88 -9.95
CA VAL A 346 -15.81 -31.25 -10.47
C VAL A 346 -15.91 -32.26 -9.33
N GLY A 347 -15.25 -32.01 -8.19
CA GLY A 347 -15.42 -32.83 -6.99
C GLY A 347 -16.87 -32.86 -6.53
N ASN A 348 -17.58 -31.72 -6.55
CA ASN A 348 -19.02 -31.69 -6.29
C ASN A 348 -19.82 -32.49 -7.33
N ALA A 349 -19.51 -32.38 -8.62
CA ALA A 349 -20.17 -33.16 -9.65
C ALA A 349 -20.04 -34.68 -9.42
N VAL A 350 -18.82 -35.17 -9.14
CA VAL A 350 -18.55 -36.60 -8.83
C VAL A 350 -19.22 -37.03 -7.53
N LYS A 351 -19.31 -36.13 -6.55
CA LYS A 351 -19.93 -36.41 -5.25
C LYS A 351 -21.44 -36.59 -5.34
N PHE A 352 -22.12 -35.75 -6.11
CA PHE A 352 -23.59 -35.69 -6.18
C PHE A 352 -24.21 -36.48 -7.36
N THR A 353 -23.36 -37.10 -8.20
CA THR A 353 -23.79 -37.96 -9.30
C THR A 353 -23.50 -39.42 -8.95
N ASN A 354 -24.56 -40.23 -8.84
CA ASN A 354 -24.43 -41.67 -8.55
C ASN A 354 -24.53 -42.54 -9.82
N SER A 355 -25.17 -42.04 -10.87
CA SER A 355 -25.29 -42.69 -12.17
C SER A 355 -25.51 -41.63 -13.25
N GLY A 356 -25.13 -41.94 -14.49
CA GLY A 356 -25.23 -41.02 -15.63
C GLY A 356 -23.87 -40.50 -16.08
N GLU A 357 -23.77 -39.20 -16.36
CA GLU A 357 -22.55 -38.61 -16.93
C GLU A 357 -22.17 -37.26 -16.33
N ILE A 358 -20.87 -36.97 -16.40
CA ILE A 358 -20.24 -35.70 -16.00
C ILE A 358 -19.39 -35.23 -17.19
N ASP A 359 -19.67 -34.04 -17.67
CA ASP A 359 -18.97 -33.42 -18.80
C ASP A 359 -18.26 -32.15 -18.36
N VAL A 360 -16.96 -32.07 -18.64
CA VAL A 360 -16.13 -30.88 -18.42
C VAL A 360 -15.70 -30.33 -19.77
N VAL A 361 -16.22 -29.15 -20.13
CA VAL A 361 -15.93 -28.47 -21.40
C VAL A 361 -15.17 -27.19 -21.13
N LEU A 362 -14.07 -27.00 -21.86
CA LEU A 362 -13.28 -25.78 -21.86
C LEU A 362 -13.29 -25.18 -23.27
N ASP A 363 -13.82 -23.96 -23.40
CA ASP A 363 -13.95 -23.25 -24.67
C ASP A 363 -13.68 -21.74 -24.50
N THR A 364 -13.61 -21.01 -25.62
CA THR A 364 -13.51 -19.54 -25.62
C THR A 364 -14.83 -18.89 -26.03
N SER A 365 -15.36 -18.01 -25.19
CA SER A 365 -16.61 -17.29 -25.45
C SER A 365 -16.45 -15.80 -25.14
N MET A 366 -16.66 -14.93 -26.13
CA MET A 366 -16.53 -13.47 -26.01
C MET A 366 -15.18 -13.03 -25.39
N ASP A 367 -14.07 -13.54 -25.91
CA ASP A 367 -12.69 -13.29 -25.43
C ASP A 367 -12.45 -13.66 -23.95
N ARG A 368 -13.25 -14.57 -23.41
CA ARG A 368 -13.11 -15.14 -22.07
C ARG A 368 -13.02 -16.64 -22.14
N LEU A 369 -12.24 -17.23 -21.24
CA LEU A 369 -12.15 -18.67 -21.06
C LEU A 369 -13.41 -19.09 -20.33
N ARG A 370 -14.19 -19.99 -20.93
CA ARG A 370 -15.39 -20.55 -20.31
C ARG A 370 -15.13 -22.00 -19.95
N LEU A 371 -15.17 -22.28 -18.65
CA LEU A 371 -15.15 -23.61 -18.10
C LEU A 371 -16.59 -24.00 -17.73
N LYS A 372 -17.14 -25.00 -18.42
CA LYS A 372 -18.49 -25.53 -18.21
C LYS A 372 -18.38 -26.94 -17.62
N ILE A 373 -19.00 -27.14 -16.45
CA ILE A 373 -19.11 -28.44 -15.80
C ILE A 373 -20.59 -28.79 -15.76
N SER A 374 -20.97 -29.89 -16.41
CA SER A 374 -22.34 -30.41 -16.43
C SER A 374 -22.38 -31.78 -15.77
N ASP A 375 -23.36 -32.00 -14.89
CA ASP A 375 -23.60 -33.28 -14.23
C ASP A 375 -25.07 -33.69 -14.38
N THR A 376 -25.34 -34.99 -14.36
CA THR A 376 -26.71 -35.56 -14.32
C THR A 376 -27.14 -35.96 -12.91
N GLY A 377 -26.62 -35.28 -11.89
CA GLY A 377 -26.85 -35.61 -10.49
C GLY A 377 -28.24 -35.20 -9.96
N ILE A 378 -28.35 -35.09 -8.64
CA ILE A 378 -29.63 -34.79 -7.94
C ILE A 378 -30.24 -33.43 -8.29
N GLY A 379 -29.46 -32.51 -8.87
CA GLY A 379 -29.87 -31.13 -9.11
C GLY A 379 -30.12 -30.33 -7.83
N ILE A 380 -30.40 -29.03 -7.99
CA ILE A 380 -30.51 -28.05 -6.91
C ILE A 380 -31.84 -27.30 -7.05
N THR A 381 -32.57 -27.13 -5.93
CA THR A 381 -33.83 -26.38 -5.91
C THR A 381 -33.62 -24.89 -6.20
N LYS A 382 -34.63 -24.21 -6.75
CA LYS A 382 -34.53 -22.76 -7.03
C LYS A 382 -34.21 -21.92 -5.78
N GLN A 383 -34.70 -22.33 -4.62
CA GLN A 383 -34.42 -21.66 -3.35
C GLN A 383 -32.95 -21.81 -2.94
N ALA A 384 -32.38 -23.02 -3.07
CA ALA A 384 -30.97 -23.26 -2.75
C ALA A 384 -30.00 -22.66 -3.78
N GLN A 385 -30.42 -22.49 -5.04
CA GLN A 385 -29.62 -21.79 -6.06
C GLN A 385 -29.36 -20.31 -5.71
N ALA A 386 -30.32 -19.64 -5.07
CA ALA A 386 -30.21 -18.21 -4.72
C ALA A 386 -29.11 -17.96 -3.65
N SER A 387 -28.86 -18.93 -2.79
CA SER A 387 -27.89 -18.85 -1.69
C SER A 387 -26.69 -19.79 -1.86
N LEU A 388 -26.52 -20.37 -3.05
CA LEU A 388 -25.54 -21.42 -3.35
C LEU A 388 -24.08 -21.01 -3.08
N PHE A 389 -23.78 -19.72 -3.21
CA PHE A 389 -22.44 -19.18 -3.03
C PHE A 389 -22.24 -18.45 -1.70
N GLU A 390 -23.27 -18.41 -0.85
CA GLU A 390 -23.19 -17.80 0.48
C GLU A 390 -22.47 -18.77 1.46
N PRO A 391 -21.60 -18.26 2.34
CA PRO A 391 -20.83 -19.10 3.24
C PRO A 391 -21.74 -19.86 4.21
N TYR A 392 -21.38 -21.13 4.47
CA TYR A 392 -22.07 -22.04 5.40
C TYR A 392 -23.51 -22.44 5.02
N VAL A 393 -23.96 -22.10 3.80
CA VAL A 393 -25.28 -22.49 3.33
C VAL A 393 -25.24 -23.89 2.72
N GLN A 394 -26.12 -24.78 3.19
CA GLN A 394 -26.30 -26.14 2.65
C GLN A 394 -27.77 -26.42 2.38
N ALA A 395 -28.04 -27.11 1.27
CA ALA A 395 -29.38 -27.19 0.69
C ALA A 395 -30.41 -28.02 1.51
N ASP A 396 -30.02 -28.96 2.40
CA ASP A 396 -30.99 -29.69 3.24
C ASP A 396 -30.37 -30.53 4.39
N LYS A 397 -31.14 -30.73 5.49
CA LYS A 397 -30.76 -31.56 6.65
C LYS A 397 -30.69 -33.07 6.35
N THR A 398 -31.38 -33.55 5.32
CA THR A 398 -31.38 -34.97 4.87
C THR A 398 -30.15 -35.31 4.01
N THR A 399 -29.69 -34.36 3.19
CA THR A 399 -28.45 -34.45 2.39
C THR A 399 -27.20 -34.46 3.29
N MET A 400 -27.29 -33.87 4.48
CA MET A 400 -26.25 -33.83 5.51
C MET A 400 -25.79 -35.22 5.99
N ARG A 401 -26.70 -36.21 6.02
CA ARG A 401 -26.38 -37.59 6.46
C ARG A 401 -25.71 -38.45 5.40
N LYS A 402 -25.80 -38.08 4.11
CA LYS A 402 -25.36 -38.95 3.00
C LYS A 402 -24.16 -38.40 2.21
N TYR A 403 -23.94 -37.09 2.20
CA TYR A 403 -22.90 -36.45 1.37
C TYR A 403 -22.18 -35.30 2.10
N GLY A 404 -21.93 -35.41 3.40
CA GLY A 404 -21.37 -34.34 4.27
C GLY A 404 -20.30 -33.45 3.60
N GLY A 405 -20.37 -32.14 3.85
CA GLY A 405 -19.44 -31.14 3.32
C GLY A 405 -19.42 -29.89 4.19
N SER A 406 -18.48 -28.98 3.94
CA SER A 406 -18.29 -27.74 4.73
C SER A 406 -19.27 -26.61 4.35
N GLY A 407 -19.85 -26.66 3.15
CA GLY A 407 -20.61 -25.54 2.57
C GLY A 407 -19.73 -24.34 2.18
N LEU A 408 -18.40 -24.48 2.22
CA LEU A 408 -17.45 -23.40 1.95
C LEU A 408 -16.89 -23.44 0.53
N GLY A 409 -16.86 -24.61 -0.12
CA GLY A 409 -16.20 -24.81 -1.41
C GLY A 409 -16.71 -23.88 -2.51
N LEU A 410 -18.03 -23.70 -2.64
CA LEU A 410 -18.60 -22.80 -3.67
C LEU A 410 -18.39 -21.31 -3.35
N THR A 411 -18.38 -20.93 -2.06
CA THR A 411 -18.02 -19.58 -1.64
C THR A 411 -16.56 -19.26 -1.97
N ILE A 412 -15.65 -20.20 -1.71
CA ILE A 412 -14.23 -20.10 -2.08
C ILE A 412 -14.09 -19.92 -3.60
N VAL A 413 -14.80 -20.74 -4.39
CA VAL A 413 -14.81 -20.61 -5.86
C VAL A 413 -15.29 -19.23 -6.30
N LYS A 414 -16.40 -18.72 -5.74
CA LYS A 414 -16.92 -17.37 -6.10
C LYS A 414 -15.89 -16.28 -5.80
N LYS A 415 -15.23 -16.33 -4.65
CA LYS A 415 -14.20 -15.35 -4.29
C LYS A 415 -12.96 -15.45 -5.19
N LEU A 416 -12.45 -16.66 -5.43
CA LEU A 416 -11.30 -16.87 -6.32
C LEU A 416 -11.59 -16.42 -7.76
N VAL A 417 -12.74 -16.78 -8.31
CA VAL A 417 -13.15 -16.37 -9.65
C VAL A 417 -13.28 -14.85 -9.74
N SER A 418 -13.85 -14.20 -8.71
CA SER A 418 -13.97 -12.74 -8.67
C SER A 418 -12.60 -12.06 -8.57
N ALA A 419 -11.68 -12.62 -7.77
CA ALA A 419 -10.30 -12.12 -7.64
C ALA A 419 -9.53 -12.21 -8.96
N MET A 420 -9.74 -13.28 -9.73
CA MET A 420 -9.18 -13.46 -11.07
C MET A 420 -9.87 -12.59 -12.14
N GLY A 421 -10.78 -11.67 -11.77
CA GLY A 421 -11.52 -10.82 -12.71
C GLY A 421 -12.61 -11.56 -13.51
N GLY A 422 -13.01 -12.74 -13.05
CA GLY A 422 -13.98 -13.61 -13.69
C GLY A 422 -15.40 -13.50 -13.15
N LYS A 423 -16.28 -14.38 -13.65
CA LYS A 423 -17.67 -14.53 -13.19
C LYS A 423 -18.04 -16.01 -13.13
N ILE A 424 -18.79 -16.42 -12.11
CA ILE A 424 -19.37 -17.78 -12.02
C ILE A 424 -20.90 -17.71 -12.07
N THR A 425 -21.51 -18.69 -12.72
CA THR A 425 -22.96 -18.87 -12.79
C THR A 425 -23.30 -20.36 -12.65
N ALA A 426 -24.49 -20.66 -12.14
CA ALA A 426 -24.97 -22.03 -11.97
C ALA A 426 -26.43 -22.11 -12.42
N ASN A 427 -26.74 -23.11 -13.25
CA ASN A 427 -28.10 -23.46 -13.65
C ASN A 427 -28.33 -24.92 -13.26
N SER A 428 -29.42 -25.21 -12.55
CA SER A 428 -29.72 -26.57 -12.12
C SER A 428 -31.22 -26.83 -12.11
N VAL A 429 -31.60 -28.08 -12.33
CA VAL A 429 -32.99 -28.54 -12.25
C VAL A 429 -33.03 -29.78 -11.37
N PRO A 430 -33.85 -29.80 -10.29
CA PRO A 430 -33.97 -30.96 -9.42
C PRO A 430 -34.27 -32.24 -10.21
N GLY A 431 -33.48 -33.29 -9.96
CA GLY A 431 -33.59 -34.60 -10.61
C GLY A 431 -33.06 -34.68 -12.06
N ARG A 432 -32.56 -33.59 -12.63
CA ARG A 432 -31.92 -33.59 -13.98
C ARG A 432 -30.43 -33.26 -13.94
N GLY A 433 -29.93 -32.74 -12.82
CA GLY A 433 -28.52 -32.38 -12.64
C GLY A 433 -28.25 -30.87 -12.69
N SER A 434 -26.97 -30.51 -12.70
CA SER A 434 -26.52 -29.11 -12.60
C SER A 434 -25.51 -28.76 -13.68
N THR A 435 -25.40 -27.48 -13.98
CA THR A 435 -24.40 -26.92 -14.89
C THR A 435 -23.80 -25.68 -14.28
N PHE A 436 -22.49 -25.71 -14.01
CA PHE A 436 -21.70 -24.60 -13.52
C PHE A 436 -20.88 -24.03 -14.67
N MET A 437 -20.89 -22.71 -14.81
CA MET A 437 -20.11 -22.01 -15.84
C MET A 437 -19.24 -20.94 -15.17
N VAL A 438 -17.93 -21.04 -15.37
CA VAL A 438 -16.93 -20.08 -14.92
C VAL A 438 -16.36 -19.36 -16.13
N PHE A 439 -16.32 -18.03 -16.08
CA PHE A 439 -15.77 -17.16 -17.10
C PHE A 439 -14.53 -16.46 -16.54
N LEU A 440 -13.37 -16.64 -17.17
CA LEU A 440 -12.11 -16.00 -16.78
C LEU A 440 -11.55 -15.14 -17.91
N PRO A 441 -10.87 -14.02 -17.62
CA PRO A 441 -10.17 -13.26 -18.65
C PRO A 441 -9.05 -14.10 -19.29
N ILE A 442 -8.90 -14.01 -20.62
CA ILE A 442 -7.81 -14.69 -21.34
C ILE A 442 -6.65 -13.72 -21.48
N GLU A 443 -5.53 -14.03 -20.81
CA GLU A 443 -4.24 -13.39 -21.05
C GLU A 443 -3.32 -14.46 -21.63
N ARG A 444 -3.04 -14.42 -22.94
CA ARG A 444 -2.18 -15.43 -23.59
C ARG A 444 -0.76 -15.32 -23.07
N ALA A 445 -0.19 -16.43 -22.61
CA ALA A 445 1.21 -16.50 -22.22
C ALA A 445 2.02 -17.22 -23.31
N LYS A 446 3.31 -16.86 -23.45
CA LYS A 446 4.23 -17.69 -24.22
C LYS A 446 4.48 -18.98 -23.46
N ALA A 447 4.73 -20.07 -24.20
CA ALA A 447 5.22 -21.30 -23.59
C ALA A 447 6.46 -20.96 -22.73
N PRO A 448 6.56 -21.50 -21.50
CA PRO A 448 7.81 -21.37 -20.76
C PRO A 448 8.95 -21.92 -21.63
N GLU A 449 10.08 -21.23 -21.67
CA GLU A 449 11.31 -21.75 -22.27
C GLU A 449 11.79 -22.94 -21.43
N VAL A 450 11.15 -24.08 -21.61
CA VAL A 450 11.60 -25.34 -21.04
C VAL A 450 12.75 -25.79 -21.94
N LYS A 451 13.98 -25.70 -21.41
CA LYS A 451 15.07 -26.54 -21.92
C LYS A 451 14.56 -27.98 -21.83
N GLU A 452 14.20 -28.57 -22.96
CA GLU A 452 13.81 -29.97 -23.05
C GLU A 452 14.95 -30.86 -22.55
N THR A 453 14.95 -31.22 -21.26
CA THR A 453 15.68 -32.40 -20.81
C THR A 453 14.77 -33.60 -21.03
N SER A 454 14.75 -34.08 -22.27
CA SER A 454 14.33 -35.43 -22.62
C SER A 454 15.19 -36.44 -21.84
N ARG A 455 14.73 -36.93 -20.68
CA ARG A 455 15.36 -38.04 -19.93
C ARG A 455 14.40 -38.96 -19.16
N SER A 456 13.09 -38.94 -19.41
CA SER A 456 12.11 -39.74 -18.65
C SER A 456 12.08 -41.25 -18.99
N ASN A 457 13.22 -41.89 -19.27
CA ASN A 457 13.25 -43.36 -19.42
C ASN A 457 14.57 -44.03 -18.99
N ILE A 458 15.43 -43.32 -18.26
CA ILE A 458 16.64 -43.92 -17.69
C ILE A 458 16.30 -44.47 -16.31
N LYS A 459 16.10 -45.78 -16.17
CA LYS A 459 16.11 -46.43 -14.84
C LYS A 459 17.50 -46.27 -14.24
N LEU A 460 17.60 -45.58 -13.10
CA LEU A 460 18.85 -45.47 -12.36
C LEU A 460 19.27 -46.86 -11.87
N PRO A 461 20.59 -47.15 -11.81
CA PRO A 461 21.06 -48.33 -11.10
C PRO A 461 20.71 -48.22 -9.60
N ARG A 462 20.79 -49.33 -8.87
CA ARG A 462 20.59 -49.33 -7.42
C ARG A 462 21.63 -48.44 -6.74
N LEU A 463 21.18 -47.37 -6.07
CA LEU A 463 22.01 -46.40 -5.35
C LEU A 463 22.00 -46.63 -3.83
N ASN A 464 23.06 -46.21 -3.15
CA ASN A 464 23.15 -46.06 -1.69
C ASN A 464 22.86 -44.60 -1.32
N ILE A 465 21.71 -44.36 -0.68
CA ILE A 465 21.20 -43.01 -0.40
C ILE A 465 21.14 -42.79 1.10
N VAL A 466 21.63 -41.64 1.57
CA VAL A 466 21.45 -41.20 2.96
C VAL A 466 20.27 -40.24 3.03
N VAL A 467 19.34 -40.48 3.95
CA VAL A 467 18.18 -39.61 4.23
C VAL A 467 18.36 -38.95 5.59
N ALA A 468 18.44 -37.63 5.62
CA ALA A 468 18.56 -36.84 6.84
C ALA A 468 17.34 -35.93 7.03
N ASP A 469 16.59 -36.16 8.11
CA ASP A 469 15.41 -35.37 8.48
C ASP A 469 15.21 -35.54 10.00
N ASP A 470 14.80 -34.50 10.73
CA ASP A 470 14.65 -34.57 12.19
C ASP A 470 13.39 -35.30 12.61
N ASN A 471 12.37 -35.30 11.75
CA ASN A 471 11.11 -35.98 11.95
C ASN A 471 11.19 -37.45 11.53
N ALA A 472 10.98 -38.35 12.49
CA ALA A 472 11.04 -39.79 12.27
C ALA A 472 10.04 -40.30 11.22
N VAL A 473 8.88 -39.65 11.08
CA VAL A 473 7.86 -40.01 10.09
C VAL A 473 8.35 -39.64 8.68
N ASN A 474 8.90 -38.44 8.49
CA ASN A 474 9.43 -38.00 7.20
C ASN A 474 10.58 -38.88 6.73
N ARG A 475 11.54 -39.18 7.64
CA ARG A 475 12.64 -40.12 7.36
C ARG A 475 12.12 -41.45 6.85
N MET A 476 11.12 -42.00 7.55
CA MET A 476 10.54 -43.28 7.21
C MET A 476 9.84 -43.26 5.86
N VAL A 477 8.98 -42.26 5.58
CA VAL A 477 8.27 -42.13 4.30
C VAL A 477 9.24 -42.02 3.14
N LEU A 478 10.21 -41.12 3.24
CA LEU A 478 11.19 -40.90 2.17
C LEU A 478 12.07 -42.15 1.96
N SER A 479 12.46 -42.83 3.03
CA SER A 479 13.21 -44.09 2.93
C SER A 479 12.40 -45.17 2.22
N ARG A 480 11.12 -45.34 2.56
CA ARG A 480 10.25 -46.35 1.94
C ARG A 480 10.02 -46.10 0.45
N LEU A 481 9.87 -44.84 0.04
CA LEU A 481 9.70 -44.50 -1.39
C LEU A 481 10.95 -44.84 -2.22
N LEU A 482 12.14 -44.56 -1.68
CA LEU A 482 13.41 -44.88 -2.32
C LEU A 482 13.72 -46.39 -2.31
N GLU A 483 13.39 -47.08 -1.21
CA GLU A 483 13.50 -48.54 -1.13
C GLU A 483 12.55 -49.27 -2.09
N ALA A 484 11.34 -48.74 -2.29
CA ALA A 484 10.37 -49.26 -3.25
C ALA A 484 10.86 -49.16 -4.70
N ASP A 485 11.71 -48.16 -5.01
CA ASP A 485 12.41 -48.04 -6.30
C ASP A 485 13.70 -48.88 -6.38
N GLY A 486 14.00 -49.66 -5.33
CA GLY A 486 15.09 -50.63 -5.30
C GLY A 486 16.42 -50.09 -4.75
N HIS A 487 16.47 -48.86 -4.25
CA HIS A 487 17.67 -48.27 -3.64
C HIS A 487 17.97 -48.85 -2.25
N ARG A 488 19.20 -48.65 -1.76
CA ARG A 488 19.57 -48.88 -0.35
C ARG A 488 19.53 -47.56 0.37
N VAL A 489 18.79 -47.49 1.47
CA VAL A 489 18.63 -46.24 2.22
C VAL A 489 19.16 -46.39 3.63
N VAL A 490 19.90 -45.38 4.09
CA VAL A 490 20.27 -45.21 5.50
C VAL A 490 19.67 -43.90 5.98
N SER A 491 18.93 -43.93 7.07
CA SER A 491 18.30 -42.74 7.62
C SER A 491 19.00 -42.26 8.88
N VAL A 492 19.19 -40.95 8.99
CA VAL A 492 19.88 -40.27 10.11
C VAL A 492 19.08 -39.05 10.55
N SER A 493 19.23 -38.61 11.80
CA SER A 493 18.32 -37.64 12.42
C SER A 493 18.73 -36.17 12.30
N ASN A 494 19.95 -35.89 11.83
CA ASN A 494 20.48 -34.52 11.71
C ASN A 494 21.68 -34.48 10.74
N GLY A 495 22.10 -33.27 10.38
CA GLY A 495 23.21 -33.06 9.45
C GLY A 495 24.58 -33.52 9.97
N LYS A 496 24.77 -33.62 11.30
CA LYS A 496 26.04 -34.05 11.89
C LYS A 496 26.29 -35.54 11.65
N GLU A 497 25.25 -36.36 11.83
CA GLU A 497 25.30 -37.80 11.57
C GLU A 497 25.64 -38.10 10.09
N VAL A 498 25.19 -37.26 9.15
CA VAL A 498 25.60 -37.37 7.73
C VAL A 498 27.11 -37.22 7.59
N ILE A 499 27.69 -36.18 8.21
CA ILE A 499 29.13 -35.90 8.14
C ILE A 499 29.96 -37.02 8.79
N GLU A 500 29.45 -37.64 9.85
CA GLU A 500 30.09 -38.78 10.52
C GLU A 500 29.95 -40.08 9.73
N TYR A 501 28.88 -40.24 8.93
CA TYR A 501 28.62 -41.46 8.16
C TYR A 501 29.41 -41.53 6.84
N LEU A 502 29.53 -40.41 6.12
CA LEU A 502 30.15 -40.34 4.79
C LEU A 502 31.63 -40.81 4.68
N PRO A 503 32.51 -40.67 5.70
CA PRO A 503 33.90 -41.09 5.60
C PRO A 503 34.09 -42.62 5.46
N ASP A 504 33.20 -43.40 6.07
CA ASP A 504 33.35 -44.85 6.22
C ASP A 504 32.46 -45.65 5.24
N HIS A 505 31.60 -44.97 4.46
CA HIS A 505 30.59 -45.60 3.62
C HIS A 505 30.57 -45.03 2.20
N GLU A 506 30.29 -45.89 1.22
CA GLU A 506 30.04 -45.48 -0.16
C GLU A 506 28.59 -44.99 -0.31
N VAL A 507 28.44 -43.68 -0.54
CA VAL A 507 27.15 -43.00 -0.67
C VAL A 507 27.07 -42.33 -2.03
N ASP A 508 26.01 -42.65 -2.77
CA ASP A 508 25.78 -42.14 -4.13
C ASP A 508 25.01 -40.82 -4.11
N ALA A 509 24.11 -40.61 -3.14
CA ALA A 509 23.36 -39.38 -2.97
C ALA A 509 22.93 -39.13 -1.52
N VAL A 510 22.70 -37.87 -1.16
CA VAL A 510 22.16 -37.47 0.14
C VAL A 510 20.86 -36.68 -0.07
N MET A 511 19.78 -37.12 0.56
CA MET A 511 18.52 -36.37 0.68
C MET A 511 18.50 -35.74 2.06
N MET A 512 18.40 -34.41 2.15
CA MET A 512 18.60 -33.72 3.43
C MET A 512 17.60 -32.58 3.65
N ASP A 513 16.96 -32.58 4.81
CA ASP A 513 16.18 -31.43 5.28
C ASP A 513 17.10 -30.23 5.54
N LEU A 514 16.59 -29.02 5.33
CA LEU A 514 17.32 -27.79 5.60
C LEU A 514 17.27 -27.42 7.07
N GLN A 515 16.15 -27.68 7.75
CA GLN A 515 15.94 -27.30 9.14
C GLN A 515 16.00 -28.54 10.02
N MET A 516 17.16 -28.75 10.68
CA MET A 516 17.38 -29.86 11.61
C MET A 516 18.10 -29.37 12.86
N PRO A 517 17.82 -29.95 14.04
CA PRO A 517 18.57 -29.66 15.26
C PRO A 517 20.02 -30.18 15.14
N VAL A 518 20.92 -29.67 15.99
CA VAL A 518 22.37 -29.97 16.03
C VAL A 518 23.17 -29.43 14.84
N MET A 519 22.76 -29.74 13.60
CA MET A 519 23.38 -29.21 12.39
C MET A 519 22.35 -29.14 11.27
N ASP A 520 22.13 -27.92 10.76
CA ASP A 520 21.25 -27.65 9.63
C ASP A 520 21.83 -28.18 8.30
N GLY A 521 20.95 -28.34 7.30
CA GLY A 521 21.33 -28.91 6.00
C GLY A 521 22.32 -28.06 5.23
N VAL A 522 22.23 -26.73 5.32
CA VAL A 522 23.14 -25.80 4.60
C VAL A 522 24.56 -25.91 5.15
N THR A 523 24.71 -25.93 6.46
CA THR A 523 25.96 -26.11 7.19
C THR A 523 26.56 -27.49 6.91
N ALA A 524 25.73 -28.53 6.86
CA ALA A 524 26.16 -29.88 6.50
C ALA A 524 26.71 -29.93 5.06
N VAL A 525 26.00 -29.38 4.07
CA VAL A 525 26.50 -29.36 2.67
C VAL A 525 27.83 -28.65 2.56
N ARG A 526 28.01 -27.48 3.19
CA ARG A 526 29.30 -26.77 3.17
C ARG A 526 30.44 -27.62 3.71
N LYS A 527 30.19 -28.42 4.76
CA LYS A 527 31.18 -29.37 5.30
C LYS A 527 31.44 -30.54 4.37
N ILE A 528 30.41 -31.09 3.72
CA ILE A 528 30.57 -32.14 2.68
C ILE A 528 31.47 -31.61 1.55
N ARG A 529 31.20 -30.40 1.05
CA ARG A 529 31.98 -29.77 -0.02
C ARG A 529 33.44 -29.49 0.36
N ALA A 530 33.74 -29.32 1.65
CA ALA A 530 35.10 -29.16 2.16
C ALA A 530 35.88 -30.49 2.35
N MET A 531 35.23 -31.65 2.17
CA MET A 531 35.90 -32.96 2.20
C MET A 531 36.83 -33.14 0.98
N ARG A 532 37.68 -34.17 1.00
CA ARG A 532 38.57 -34.51 -0.13
C ARG A 532 38.03 -35.68 -0.94
N GLY A 533 38.31 -35.67 -2.24
CA GLY A 533 38.00 -36.79 -3.15
C GLY A 533 36.54 -36.84 -3.57
N LYS A 534 36.05 -38.04 -3.94
CA LYS A 534 34.68 -38.23 -4.48
C LYS A 534 33.56 -37.78 -3.54
N ARG A 535 33.84 -37.66 -2.23
CA ARG A 535 32.88 -37.27 -1.20
C ARG A 535 32.45 -35.80 -1.31
N SER A 536 33.36 -34.92 -1.71
CA SER A 536 33.02 -33.50 -1.91
C SER A 536 32.08 -33.28 -3.08
N THR A 537 31.98 -34.23 -4.00
CA THR A 537 31.14 -34.15 -5.19
C THR A 537 29.85 -34.97 -5.08
N ILE A 538 29.57 -35.58 -3.93
CA ILE A 538 28.33 -36.35 -3.74
C ILE A 538 27.12 -35.42 -3.98
N PRO A 539 26.17 -35.82 -4.83
CA PRO A 539 24.93 -35.10 -5.02
C PRO A 539 24.15 -34.96 -3.70
N VAL A 540 23.80 -33.72 -3.35
CA VAL A 540 22.95 -33.44 -2.18
C VAL A 540 21.67 -32.74 -2.62
N ILE A 541 20.52 -33.34 -2.33
CA ILE A 541 19.20 -32.86 -2.70
C ILE A 541 18.51 -32.33 -1.42
N ALA A 542 18.18 -31.05 -1.41
CA ALA A 542 17.43 -30.44 -0.31
C ALA A 542 15.99 -30.96 -0.28
N VAL A 543 15.44 -31.29 0.88
CA VAL A 543 14.03 -31.66 1.03
C VAL A 543 13.35 -30.66 1.97
N THR A 544 12.63 -29.68 1.43
CA THR A 544 12.13 -28.51 2.18
C THR A 544 10.62 -28.34 2.07
N ALA A 545 9.97 -27.76 3.09
CA ALA A 545 8.54 -27.47 3.07
C ALA A 545 8.16 -26.26 2.18
N ASN A 546 9.10 -25.37 1.82
CA ASN A 546 8.76 -24.20 1.00
C ASN A 546 9.93 -23.60 0.19
N VAL A 547 10.01 -23.97 -1.09
CA VAL A 547 11.03 -23.46 -2.04
C VAL A 547 10.84 -21.97 -2.36
N VAL A 548 9.63 -21.42 -2.14
CA VAL A 548 9.32 -20.00 -2.46
C VAL A 548 9.96 -19.04 -1.45
N HIS A 549 10.02 -19.41 -0.16
CA HIS A 549 10.69 -18.60 0.86
C HIS A 549 12.21 -18.77 0.87
N GLU A 550 12.70 -19.95 0.51
CA GLU A 550 14.13 -20.27 0.44
C GLU A 550 14.60 -20.14 -1.01
N ASN A 551 14.85 -18.89 -1.41
CA ASN A 551 15.31 -18.48 -2.74
C ASN A 551 16.26 -19.51 -3.40
N ARG A 552 15.81 -20.15 -4.48
CA ARG A 552 16.49 -21.25 -5.21
C ARG A 552 17.98 -20.98 -5.51
N LYS A 553 18.34 -19.71 -5.74
CA LYS A 553 19.72 -19.30 -6.00
C LYS A 553 20.63 -19.52 -4.78
N ASP A 554 20.11 -19.29 -3.58
CA ASP A 554 20.88 -19.38 -2.34
C ASP A 554 21.13 -20.84 -1.95
N LEU A 555 20.18 -21.74 -2.24
CA LEU A 555 20.33 -23.18 -2.07
C LEU A 555 21.40 -23.75 -3.01
N LEU A 556 21.38 -23.38 -4.29
CA LEU A 556 22.41 -23.82 -5.25
C LEU A 556 23.79 -23.24 -4.89
N ALA A 557 23.86 -21.97 -4.47
CA ALA A 557 25.10 -21.32 -4.03
C ALA A 557 25.70 -21.99 -2.78
N SER A 558 24.89 -22.67 -1.96
CA SER A 558 25.39 -23.44 -0.81
C SER A 558 26.12 -24.74 -1.19
N GLY A 559 26.04 -25.15 -2.46
CA GLY A 559 26.62 -26.37 -2.98
C GLY A 559 25.64 -27.54 -3.12
N MET A 560 24.34 -27.32 -2.94
CA MET A 560 23.30 -28.33 -3.17
C MET A 560 23.17 -28.64 -4.67
N SER A 561 22.86 -29.89 -5.00
CA SER A 561 22.72 -30.39 -6.37
C SER A 561 21.27 -30.34 -6.89
N GLY A 562 20.29 -30.26 -6.00
CA GLY A 562 18.86 -30.20 -6.32
C GLY A 562 18.01 -29.86 -5.10
N PHE A 563 16.70 -29.76 -5.28
CA PHE A 563 15.75 -29.55 -4.19
C PHE A 563 14.41 -30.22 -4.51
N LEU A 564 13.69 -30.60 -3.46
CA LEU A 564 12.40 -31.26 -3.50
C LEU A 564 11.47 -30.63 -2.46
N SER A 565 10.31 -30.14 -2.90
CA SER A 565 9.34 -29.48 -2.01
C SER A 565 8.37 -30.47 -1.37
N LYS A 566 8.20 -30.42 -0.05
CA LYS A 566 7.17 -31.19 0.68
C LYS A 566 5.80 -30.47 0.57
N PRO A 567 4.69 -31.18 0.28
CA PRO A 567 4.61 -32.60 -0.07
C PRO A 567 5.05 -32.85 -1.52
N PHE A 568 5.82 -33.91 -1.75
CA PHE A 568 6.29 -34.32 -3.08
C PHE A 568 5.64 -35.65 -3.49
N ARG A 569 5.54 -35.88 -4.80
CA ARG A 569 5.11 -37.17 -5.37
C ARG A 569 6.31 -38.09 -5.64
N GLN A 570 6.06 -39.38 -5.81
CA GLN A 570 7.11 -40.35 -6.11
C GLN A 570 7.81 -40.03 -7.44
N GLU A 571 7.07 -39.56 -8.44
CA GLU A 571 7.65 -39.20 -9.74
C GLU A 571 8.62 -38.01 -9.61
N GLU A 572 8.24 -36.97 -8.86
CA GLU A 572 9.06 -35.78 -8.62
C GLU A 572 10.36 -36.10 -7.87
N LEU A 573 10.27 -36.99 -6.88
CA LEU A 573 11.43 -37.51 -6.15
C LEU A 573 12.43 -38.20 -7.09
N LEU A 574 11.94 -39.08 -7.96
CA LEU A 574 12.77 -39.84 -8.89
C LEU A 574 13.35 -38.96 -9.98
N GLU A 575 12.59 -37.98 -10.48
CA GLU A 575 13.08 -37.00 -11.45
C GLU A 575 14.22 -36.15 -10.90
N GLU A 576 14.08 -35.63 -9.68
CA GLU A 576 15.14 -34.83 -9.05
C GLU A 576 16.38 -35.68 -8.74
N LEU A 577 16.20 -36.93 -8.31
CA LEU A 577 17.30 -37.87 -8.12
C LEU A 577 18.02 -38.15 -9.46
N GLN A 578 17.29 -38.36 -10.55
CA GLN A 578 17.86 -38.54 -11.89
C GLN A 578 18.63 -37.32 -12.39
N LYS A 579 18.10 -36.11 -12.14
CA LYS A 579 18.76 -34.85 -12.48
C LYS A 579 20.06 -34.70 -11.70
N ALA A 580 20.05 -34.98 -10.40
CA ALA A 580 21.21 -34.85 -9.53
C ALA A 580 22.32 -35.88 -9.84
N MET A 581 21.95 -37.08 -10.28
CA MET A 581 22.87 -38.17 -10.65
C MET A 581 23.39 -38.08 -12.08
N SER A 582 22.72 -37.32 -12.93
CA SER A 582 23.16 -37.06 -14.30
C SER A 582 24.39 -36.16 -14.34
N PRO A 583 25.46 -36.50 -15.06
CA PRO A 583 26.62 -35.61 -15.20
C PRO A 583 26.15 -34.30 -15.84
N ASN A 584 26.27 -33.20 -15.09
CA ASN A 584 25.99 -31.86 -15.56
C ASN A 584 27.12 -31.43 -16.50
N PRO A 585 26.86 -31.17 -17.80
CA PRO A 585 27.90 -30.69 -18.73
C PRO A 585 28.47 -29.33 -18.34
N ASP A 586 27.77 -28.56 -17.51
CA ASP A 586 28.15 -27.20 -17.12
C ASP A 586 28.96 -27.13 -15.81
N ALA A 587 29.38 -28.27 -15.24
CA ALA A 587 30.18 -28.31 -13.99
C ALA A 587 31.71 -28.33 -14.22
N LEU A 588 32.17 -28.13 -15.45
CA LEU A 588 33.59 -27.93 -15.81
C LEU A 588 33.75 -26.59 -16.54
N VAL A 589 33.75 -25.49 -15.79
CA VAL A 589 34.43 -24.24 -16.17
C VAL A 589 35.10 -23.65 -14.94
#